data_AF-A0A1I0Z3Q2-F1
#
_entry.id   AF-A0A1I0Z3Q2-F1
#
_cell.length_a   1.000
_cell.length_b   1.000
_cell.length_c   1.000
_cell.angle_alpha   90.00
_cell.angle_beta   90.00
_cell.angle_gamma   90.00
#
_symmetry.space_group_name_H-M   'P 1'
#
loop_
_entity.id
_entity.type
_entity.pdbx_description
1 polymer ?
#
loop_
_entity_poly.entity_id
_entity_poly.type
_entity_poly.pdbx_seq_one_letter_code
_entity_poly.pdbx_strand_id
1 'polypeptide(L)'
;MSDSGHAHALQLHGYLQAVGALKDDGSLFLCEYLGPVAPQAALDALCRALRLAPDGLRLQPIETVVCSGVLCTPRQWLLERLGPMNEADRPPLDARLFDGFERELADLLRGEPRWYQLVLSGQRSLAGQLGAIWSVFVFGTECHAYVMHCSWDR
;
A
#
# COMPACT_ATOMS: atom_id res chain seq x y z
N MET A 1 -14.47 -0.99 -21.18
CA MET A 1 -14.19 -1.80 -19.97
C MET A 1 -13.12 -1.14 -19.09
N SER A 2 -13.15 0.19 -18.93
CA SER A 2 -12.10 0.98 -18.22
C SER A 2 -12.52 1.47 -16.83
N ASP A 3 -13.80 1.30 -16.47
CA ASP A 3 -14.39 1.97 -15.31
C ASP A 3 -14.35 1.13 -14.02
N SER A 4 -14.27 -0.20 -14.12
CA SER A 4 -14.28 -1.07 -12.93
C SER A 4 -13.02 -0.91 -12.08
N GLY A 5 -11.83 -0.79 -12.69
CA GLY A 5 -10.57 -0.62 -11.95
C GLY A 5 -10.54 0.66 -11.12
N HIS A 6 -10.99 1.78 -11.69
CA HIS A 6 -11.08 3.04 -10.96
C HIS A 6 -12.13 2.99 -9.84
N ALA A 7 -13.30 2.36 -10.10
CA ALA A 7 -14.31 2.17 -9.08
C ALA A 7 -13.81 1.31 -7.91
N HIS A 8 -13.07 0.24 -8.18
CA HIS A 8 -12.44 -0.58 -7.13
C HIS A 8 -11.42 0.22 -6.32
N ALA A 9 -10.57 1.01 -6.97
CA ALA A 9 -9.60 1.85 -6.28
C ALA A 9 -10.29 2.88 -5.36
N LEU A 10 -11.38 3.50 -5.81
CA LEU A 10 -12.17 4.43 -4.98
C LEU A 10 -12.78 3.75 -3.76
N GLN A 11 -13.30 2.53 -3.93
CA GLN A 11 -13.86 1.76 -2.82
C GLN A 11 -12.77 1.39 -1.79
N LEU A 12 -11.63 0.86 -2.27
CA LEU A 12 -10.48 0.53 -1.42
C LEU A 12 -9.91 1.78 -0.74
N HIS A 13 -9.90 2.92 -1.43
CA HIS A 13 -9.49 4.20 -0.86
C HIS A 13 -10.41 4.61 0.30
N GLY A 14 -11.74 4.47 0.14
CA GLY A 14 -12.69 4.74 1.23
C GLY A 14 -12.47 3.85 2.46
N TYR A 15 -12.16 2.57 2.24
CA TYR A 15 -11.78 1.67 3.33
C TYR A 15 -10.54 2.17 4.09
N LEU A 16 -9.49 2.53 3.35
CA LEU A 16 -8.24 3.04 3.90
C LEU A 16 -8.41 4.36 4.65
N GLN A 17 -9.28 5.25 4.17
CA GLN A 17 -9.62 6.50 4.87
C GLN A 17 -10.30 6.21 6.22
N ALA A 18 -11.22 5.24 6.27
CA ALA A 18 -11.86 4.84 7.53
C ALA A 18 -10.84 4.25 8.51
N VAL A 19 -9.89 3.44 8.04
CA VAL A 19 -8.78 2.95 8.87
C VAL A 19 -7.90 4.10 9.36
N GLY A 20 -7.54 5.06 8.51
CA GLY A 20 -6.78 6.25 8.90
C GLY A 20 -7.45 7.03 10.03
N ALA A 21 -8.77 7.25 9.92
CA ALA A 21 -9.56 7.90 10.97
C ALA A 21 -9.59 7.09 12.29
N LEU A 22 -9.57 5.76 12.23
CA LEU A 22 -9.49 4.91 13.42
C LEU A 22 -8.10 4.92 14.07
N LYS A 23 -7.04 5.08 13.26
CA LYS A 23 -5.66 5.19 13.77
C LYS A 23 -5.45 6.49 14.52
N ASP A 24 -5.99 7.59 13.98
CA ASP A 24 -5.88 8.95 14.51
C ASP A 24 -4.44 9.34 14.87
N ASP A 25 -3.49 8.90 14.04
CA ASP A 25 -2.05 9.04 14.26
C ASP A 25 -1.38 9.95 13.21
N GLY A 26 -2.19 10.66 12.42
CA GLY A 26 -1.75 11.54 11.33
C GLY A 26 -1.36 10.81 10.03
N SER A 27 -1.51 9.48 9.96
CA SER A 27 -1.24 8.73 8.73
C SER A 27 -2.35 8.95 7.69
N LEU A 28 -1.93 9.26 6.46
CA LEU A 28 -2.79 9.40 5.30
C LEU A 28 -2.60 8.18 4.39
N PHE A 29 -3.65 7.39 4.25
CA PHE A 29 -3.67 6.20 3.40
C PHE A 29 -4.35 6.49 2.07
N LEU A 30 -3.68 6.11 0.97
CA LEU A 30 -4.20 6.29 -0.38
C LEU A 30 -4.24 4.97 -1.13
N CYS A 31 -5.20 4.86 -2.05
CA CYS A 31 -5.25 3.79 -3.04
C CYS A 31 -5.56 4.38 -4.42
N GLU A 32 -4.77 4.00 -5.42
CA GLU A 32 -4.96 4.45 -6.80
C GLU A 32 -4.85 3.28 -7.78
N TYR A 33 -5.59 3.36 -8.88
CA TYR A 33 -5.50 2.39 -9.97
C TYR A 33 -4.35 2.80 -10.92
N LEU A 34 -3.39 1.89 -11.13
CA LEU A 34 -2.23 2.13 -11.99
C LEU A 34 -2.47 1.80 -13.46
N GLY A 35 -3.59 1.15 -13.77
CA GLY A 35 -3.98 0.81 -15.14
C GLY A 35 -4.00 -0.69 -15.44
N PRO A 36 -4.29 -1.06 -16.69
CA PRO A 36 -4.50 -2.45 -17.11
C PRO A 36 -3.17 -3.15 -17.37
N VAL A 37 -2.34 -3.26 -16.33
CA VAL A 37 -1.02 -3.88 -16.35
C VAL A 37 -0.90 -4.84 -15.17
N ALA A 38 -0.09 -5.90 -15.32
CA ALA A 38 0.25 -6.74 -14.19
C ALA A 38 1.08 -5.94 -13.15
N PRO A 39 0.89 -6.18 -11.84
CA PRO A 39 1.64 -5.50 -10.77
C PRO A 39 3.16 -5.47 -10.98
N GLN A 40 3.76 -6.59 -11.40
CA GLN A 40 5.20 -6.70 -11.67
C GLN A 40 5.72 -5.79 -12.80
N ALA A 41 4.83 -5.36 -13.71
CA ALA A 41 5.15 -4.48 -14.83
C ALA A 41 4.70 -3.03 -14.58
N ALA A 42 4.16 -2.73 -13.39
CA ALA A 42 3.53 -1.44 -13.10
C ALA A 42 4.51 -0.35 -12.66
N LEU A 43 5.83 -0.58 -12.68
CA LEU A 43 6.83 0.38 -12.17
C LEU A 43 6.71 1.75 -12.83
N ASP A 44 6.58 1.81 -14.15
CA ASP A 44 6.46 3.09 -14.86
C ASP A 44 5.18 3.84 -14.49
N ALA A 45 4.07 3.12 -14.35
CA ALA A 45 2.80 3.70 -13.94
C ALA A 45 2.87 4.21 -12.49
N LEU A 46 3.49 3.44 -11.59
CA LEU A 46 3.73 3.81 -10.21
C LEU A 46 4.60 5.07 -10.10
N CYS A 47 5.73 5.11 -10.80
CA CYS A 47 6.64 6.25 -10.78
C CYS A 47 5.94 7.52 -11.28
N ARG A 48 5.06 7.41 -12.30
CA ARG A 48 4.24 8.54 -12.73
C ARG A 48 3.22 8.97 -11.66
N ALA A 49 2.51 8.03 -11.06
CA ALA A 49 1.51 8.31 -10.02
C ALA A 49 2.16 9.03 -8.81
N LEU A 50 3.30 8.53 -8.35
CA LEU A 50 4.02 9.07 -7.20
C LEU A 50 5.03 10.18 -7.53
N ARG A 51 5.14 10.59 -8.80
CA ARG A 51 6.11 11.58 -9.30
C ARG A 51 7.56 11.26 -8.92
N LEU A 52 7.95 9.99 -9.03
CA LEU A 52 9.28 9.48 -8.72
C LEU A 52 10.13 9.30 -9.97
N ALA A 53 11.43 9.50 -9.83
CA ALA A 53 12.40 9.09 -10.86
C ALA A 53 12.60 7.57 -10.80
N PRO A 54 12.52 6.84 -11.91
CA PRO A 54 12.58 5.37 -11.92
C PRO A 54 13.98 4.81 -11.63
N ASP A 55 15.03 5.64 -11.66
CA ASP A 55 16.41 5.19 -11.57
C ASP A 55 16.71 4.44 -10.26
N GLY A 56 17.12 3.18 -10.39
CA GLY A 56 17.45 2.32 -9.25
C GLY A 56 16.25 1.79 -8.46
N LEU A 57 15.01 2.11 -8.87
CA LEU A 57 13.78 1.58 -8.27
C LEU A 57 13.40 0.24 -8.91
N ARG A 58 12.87 -0.67 -8.10
CA ARG A 58 12.32 -1.95 -8.56
C ARG A 58 11.08 -2.33 -7.77
N LEU A 59 10.18 -3.06 -8.41
CA LEU A 59 9.13 -3.80 -7.73
C LEU A 59 9.63 -5.22 -7.44
N GLN A 60 9.54 -5.64 -6.19
CA GLN A 60 9.90 -6.98 -5.75
C GLN A 60 8.69 -7.64 -5.08
N PRO A 61 8.45 -8.94 -5.30
CA PRO A 61 7.45 -9.68 -4.53
C PRO A 61 7.68 -9.48 -3.04
N ILE A 62 6.63 -9.25 -2.28
CA ILE A 62 6.79 -8.86 -0.87
C ILE A 62 7.51 -9.93 -0.04
N GLU A 63 7.36 -11.20 -0.40
CA GLU A 63 8.00 -12.34 0.26
C GLU A 63 9.53 -12.34 0.10
N THR A 64 10.07 -11.63 -0.89
CA THR A 64 11.50 -11.55 -1.17
C THR A 64 12.16 -10.29 -0.61
N VAL A 65 11.37 -9.36 -0.05
CA VAL A 65 11.87 -8.10 0.49
C VAL A 65 12.29 -8.29 1.94
N VAL A 66 13.58 -8.11 2.21
CA VAL A 66 14.13 -8.13 3.57
C VAL A 66 13.82 -6.80 4.24
N CYS A 67 12.82 -6.80 5.11
CA CYS A 67 12.41 -5.61 5.85
C CYS A 67 12.65 -5.82 7.36
N SER A 68 13.28 -4.83 7.99
CA SER A 68 13.55 -4.82 9.44
C SER A 68 12.69 -3.72 10.09
N GLY A 69 11.53 -4.07 10.65
CA GLY A 69 10.70 -3.13 11.41
C GLY A 69 9.19 -3.35 11.30
N VAL A 70 8.46 -2.39 11.86
CA VAL A 70 7.03 -2.14 11.58
C VAL A 70 6.88 -1.70 10.12
N LEU A 71 5.75 -2.02 9.45
CA LEU A 71 5.47 -1.75 8.01
C LEU A 71 6.02 -2.73 6.95
N CYS A 72 6.43 -3.93 7.32
CA CYS A 72 6.98 -4.89 6.35
C CYS A 72 5.91 -5.67 5.56
N THR A 73 4.65 -5.65 6.02
CA THR A 73 3.53 -6.31 5.37
C THR A 73 2.32 -5.37 5.30
N PRO A 74 1.41 -5.53 4.32
CA PRO A 74 0.15 -4.77 4.26
C PRO A 74 -0.63 -4.88 5.57
N ARG A 75 -0.57 -6.05 6.23
CA ARG A 75 -1.22 -6.31 7.51
C ARG A 75 -0.68 -5.43 8.64
N GLN A 76 0.63 -5.47 8.85
CA GLN A 76 1.27 -4.62 9.85
C GLN A 76 1.06 -3.14 9.52
N TRP A 77 1.22 -2.79 8.24
CA TRP A 77 1.02 -1.44 7.74
C TRP A 77 -0.38 -0.89 8.02
N LEU A 78 -1.41 -1.71 7.86
CA LEU A 78 -2.79 -1.31 8.12
C LEU A 78 -3.09 -1.22 9.62
N LEU A 79 -2.56 -2.13 10.44
CA LEU A 79 -2.98 -2.29 11.84
C LEU A 79 -2.11 -1.54 12.86
N GLU A 80 -0.86 -1.23 12.54
CA GLU A 80 0.07 -0.57 13.46
C GLU A 80 -0.02 0.95 13.35
N ARG A 81 -0.11 1.64 14.48
CA ARG A 81 0.00 3.11 14.54
C ARG A 81 1.42 3.55 14.24
N LEU A 82 1.56 4.49 13.31
CA LEU A 82 2.82 4.94 12.74
C LEU A 82 3.29 6.26 13.36
N GLY A 83 2.34 7.04 13.89
CA GLY A 83 2.62 8.31 14.56
C GLY A 83 3.09 8.17 16.01
N PRO A 84 3.85 9.15 16.55
CA PRO A 84 4.06 9.28 17.99
C PRO A 84 2.71 9.39 18.69
N MET A 85 2.44 8.45 19.59
CA MET A 85 1.21 8.41 20.39
C MET A 85 1.55 8.14 21.84
N ASN A 86 0.62 8.51 22.73
CA ASN A 86 0.70 8.13 24.13
C ASN A 86 0.67 6.59 24.26
N GLU A 87 1.34 6.04 25.27
CA GLU A 87 1.43 4.58 25.44
C GLU A 87 0.06 3.91 25.61
N ALA A 88 -0.92 4.60 26.18
CA ALA A 88 -2.29 4.12 26.34
C ALA A 88 -3.02 3.93 24.99
N ASP A 89 -2.66 4.72 23.98
CA ASP A 89 -3.28 4.71 22.65
C ASP A 89 -2.47 3.87 21.65
N ARG A 90 -1.36 3.29 22.10
CA ARG A 90 -0.45 2.46 21.30
C ARG A 90 -0.92 1.03 20.95
N PRO A 91 -2.01 0.43 21.51
CA PRO A 91 -2.43 -0.90 21.09
C PRO A 91 -2.64 -0.96 19.57
N PRO A 92 -2.30 -2.08 18.91
CA PRO A 92 -2.63 -2.26 17.50
C PRO A 92 -4.14 -2.27 17.30
N LEU A 93 -4.58 -1.91 16.09
CA LEU A 93 -5.97 -2.07 15.71
C LEU A 93 -6.37 -3.56 15.66
N ASP A 94 -7.66 -3.81 15.78
CA ASP A 94 -8.22 -5.16 15.74
C ASP A 94 -7.89 -5.84 14.40
N ALA A 95 -7.35 -7.06 14.48
CA ALA A 95 -6.98 -7.88 13.33
C ALA A 95 -8.12 -8.08 12.32
N ARG A 96 -9.38 -8.06 12.79
CA ARG A 96 -10.58 -8.21 11.94
C ARG A 96 -10.68 -7.15 10.85
N LEU A 97 -10.04 -6.00 11.01
CA LEU A 97 -9.96 -4.98 9.96
C LEU A 97 -9.12 -5.45 8.78
N PHE A 98 -8.00 -6.13 9.01
CA PHE A 98 -7.23 -6.63 7.87
C PHE A 98 -7.93 -7.81 7.20
N ASP A 99 -8.52 -8.70 7.99
CA ASP A 99 -9.28 -9.84 7.45
C ASP A 99 -10.49 -9.37 6.60
N GLY A 100 -11.11 -8.25 6.99
CA GLY A 100 -12.18 -7.60 6.20
C GLY A 100 -11.66 -7.06 4.88
N PHE A 101 -10.52 -6.36 4.92
CA PHE A 101 -9.87 -5.80 3.75
C PHE A 101 -9.43 -6.87 2.74
N GLU A 102 -8.84 -7.98 3.21
CA GLU A 102 -8.44 -9.09 2.34
C GLU A 102 -9.63 -9.75 1.64
N ARG A 103 -10.76 -9.93 2.35
CA ARG A 103 -11.99 -10.44 1.73
C ARG A 103 -12.52 -9.50 0.66
N GLU A 104 -12.57 -8.19 0.95
CA GLU A 104 -13.02 -7.19 -0.01
C GLU A 104 -12.12 -7.15 -1.24
N LEU A 105 -10.79 -7.24 -1.06
CA LEU A 105 -9.85 -7.38 -2.16
C LEU A 105 -10.12 -8.62 -3.02
N ALA A 106 -10.29 -9.78 -2.38
CA ALA A 106 -10.54 -11.03 -3.09
C ALA A 106 -11.84 -10.97 -3.90
N ASP A 107 -12.89 -10.37 -3.34
CA ASP A 107 -14.19 -10.20 -3.99
C ASP A 107 -14.10 -9.23 -5.19
N LEU A 108 -13.48 -8.06 -4.99
CA LEU A 108 -13.32 -7.04 -6.04
C LEU A 108 -12.45 -7.54 -7.20
N LEU A 109 -11.38 -8.25 -6.89
CA LEU A 109 -10.41 -8.73 -7.88
C LEU A 109 -10.76 -10.12 -8.43
N ARG A 110 -11.76 -10.79 -7.85
CA ARG A 110 -12.18 -12.17 -8.17
C ARG A 110 -11.01 -13.16 -8.09
N GLY A 111 -10.14 -12.99 -7.09
CA GLY A 111 -8.95 -13.81 -6.89
C GLY A 111 -7.97 -13.18 -5.92
N GLU A 112 -6.96 -13.96 -5.53
CA GLU A 112 -5.91 -13.49 -4.62
C GLU A 112 -4.98 -12.49 -5.32
N PRO A 113 -4.81 -11.26 -4.78
CA PRO A 113 -3.89 -10.30 -5.34
C PRO A 113 -2.44 -10.72 -5.13
N ARG A 114 -1.59 -10.47 -6.13
CA ARG A 114 -0.14 -10.56 -5.96
C ARG A 114 0.41 -9.26 -5.43
N TRP A 115 1.27 -9.35 -4.42
CA TRP A 115 1.81 -8.19 -3.71
C TRP A 115 3.27 -7.93 -4.05
N TYR A 116 3.58 -6.66 -4.28
CA TYR A 116 4.90 -6.16 -4.57
C TYR A 116 5.18 -4.93 -3.73
N GLN A 117 6.45 -4.71 -3.41
CA GLN A 117 6.91 -3.51 -2.73
C GLN A 117 7.94 -2.78 -3.57
N LEU A 118 7.89 -1.46 -3.54
CA LEU A 118 8.89 -0.60 -4.16
C LEU A 118 10.15 -0.59 -3.30
N VAL A 119 11.29 -0.93 -3.90
CA VAL A 119 12.60 -0.97 -3.22
C VAL A 119 13.64 -0.18 -3.99
N LEU A 120 14.63 0.37 -3.28
CA LEU A 120 15.87 0.86 -3.89
C LEU A 120 16.81 -0.33 -4.12
N SER A 121 17.57 -0.31 -5.21
CA SER A 121 18.66 -1.25 -5.52
C SER A 121 19.35 -1.77 -4.24
N GLY A 122 19.23 -3.07 -3.96
CA GLY A 122 19.74 -3.70 -2.74
C GLY A 122 18.68 -4.23 -1.75
N GLN A 123 17.43 -4.41 -2.18
CA GLN A 123 16.32 -5.04 -1.41
C GLN A 123 15.91 -4.31 -0.12
N ARG A 124 16.30 -3.05 0.06
CA ARG A 124 15.87 -2.26 1.23
C ARG A 124 14.61 -1.48 0.90
N SER A 125 13.66 -1.52 1.84
CA SER A 125 12.45 -0.68 1.81
C SER A 125 12.83 0.79 1.70
N LEU A 126 12.06 1.55 0.93
CA LEU A 126 12.23 3.00 0.70
C LEU A 126 11.72 3.88 1.85
N ALA A 127 11.34 3.28 2.98
CA ALA A 127 10.87 4.02 4.14
C ALA A 127 11.85 5.14 4.54
N GLY A 128 11.36 6.37 4.57
CA GLY A 128 12.15 7.58 4.89
C GLY A 128 12.91 8.22 3.72
N GLN A 129 12.96 7.60 2.53
CA GLN A 129 13.64 8.16 1.34
C GLN A 129 12.69 8.86 0.35
N LEU A 130 11.39 8.56 0.39
CA LEU A 130 10.38 9.18 -0.47
C LEU A 130 9.79 10.48 0.13
N GLY A 131 10.50 11.11 1.06
CA GLY A 131 10.04 12.30 1.75
C GLY A 131 8.84 12.02 2.67
N ALA A 132 7.66 12.55 2.33
CA ALA A 132 6.44 12.36 3.11
C ALA A 132 5.80 10.98 2.93
N ILE A 133 6.21 10.21 1.91
CA ILE A 133 5.71 8.85 1.63
C ILE A 133 6.61 7.83 2.32
N TRP A 134 6.05 6.93 3.11
CA TRP A 134 6.84 6.03 3.97
C TRP A 134 6.80 4.57 3.50
N SER A 135 5.78 4.18 2.75
CA SER A 135 5.63 2.81 2.28
C SER A 135 4.74 2.79 1.05
N VAL A 136 5.10 1.93 0.10
CA VAL A 136 4.43 1.80 -1.19
C VAL A 136 4.28 0.31 -1.49
N PHE A 137 3.03 -0.15 -1.56
CA PHE A 137 2.67 -1.50 -1.95
C PHE A 137 1.94 -1.46 -3.27
N VAL A 138 2.36 -2.28 -4.22
CA VAL A 138 1.66 -2.50 -5.49
C VAL A 138 1.00 -3.86 -5.44
N PHE A 139 -0.26 -3.94 -5.84
CA PHE A 139 -1.00 -5.20 -5.83
C PHE A 139 -1.97 -5.29 -7.00
N GLY A 140 -2.48 -6.49 -7.24
CA GLY A 140 -3.51 -6.71 -8.24
C GLY A 140 -3.45 -8.09 -8.88
N THR A 141 -4.02 -8.19 -10.09
CA THR A 141 -4.13 -9.43 -10.87
C THR A 141 -3.27 -9.35 -12.13
N GLU A 142 -3.24 -10.40 -12.95
CA GLU A 142 -2.48 -10.41 -14.21
C GLU A 142 -2.79 -9.25 -15.16
N CYS A 143 -3.96 -8.62 -15.03
CA CYS A 143 -4.44 -7.59 -15.94
C CYS A 143 -4.61 -6.21 -15.31
N HIS A 144 -4.51 -6.07 -13.99
CA HIS A 144 -4.82 -4.82 -13.30
C HIS A 144 -3.87 -4.61 -12.13
N ALA A 145 -3.32 -3.41 -12.02
CA ALA A 145 -2.45 -3.01 -10.93
C ALA A 145 -3.01 -1.81 -10.17
N TYR A 146 -2.78 -1.81 -8.87
CA TYR A 146 -3.17 -0.79 -7.92
C TYR A 146 -1.96 -0.47 -7.06
N VAL A 147 -1.93 0.75 -6.52
CA VAL A 147 -0.96 1.14 -5.49
C VAL A 147 -1.71 1.48 -4.22
N MET A 148 -1.16 1.05 -3.09
CA MET A 148 -1.41 1.65 -1.79
C MET A 148 -0.15 2.32 -1.29
N HIS A 149 -0.29 3.51 -0.73
CA HIS A 149 0.80 4.14 -0.03
C HIS A 149 0.31 4.91 1.19
N CYS A 150 1.22 5.07 2.15
CA CYS A 150 1.00 5.92 3.31
C CYS A 150 1.89 7.14 3.19
N SER A 151 1.30 8.31 3.41
CA SER A 151 2.01 9.56 3.62
C SER A 151 1.64 10.19 4.96
N TRP A 152 2.36 11.23 5.35
CA TRP A 152 1.97 12.12 6.43
C TRP A 152 1.57 13.46 5.86
N ASP A 153 0.55 14.08 6.45
CA ASP A 153 0.35 15.51 6.25
C ASP A 153 1.52 16.26 6.91
N ARG A 154 2.07 17.25 6.20
CA ARG A 154 2.99 18.24 6.77
C ARG A 154 2.24 19.54 6.99
#